data_AF-I4ALP0-F1
#
_entry.id   AF-I4ALP0-F1
#
_cell.length_a   1.000
_cell.length_b   1.000
_cell.length_c   1.000
_cell.angle_alpha   90.00
_cell.angle_beta   90.00
_cell.angle_gamma   90.00
#
_symmetry.space_group_name_H-M   'P 1'
#
loop_
_entity.id
_entity.type
_entity.pdbx_description
1 polymer ?
#
loop_
_entity_poly.entity_id
_entity_poly.type
_entity_poly.pdbx_seq_one_letter_code
_entity_poly.pdbx_strand_id
1 'polypeptide(L)'
;MNGLIIAAVGVLFLVLMALIYRVFMLVRVAKDVKEPNARDSKVGMSNKVNSILFIVFFFVLFASIFAYGFSAKLKYILPEASSIHGVEIDFLFWLTTAVVFFVFLLTHILLFFFPYMYRYKEHKRATFIPHNNQLEIAWTIVPAIVLSGLVVTGWTVWSDITSPAPKEALHIEVMGHQFAWKVRYGGKDGQIGKFNYMKIDPTNQVGMDFEADESNYDDFMYNELRLPQGRPVLLKIRSRDVLHSVFLPHFRVKMDAVPGMPTQFWFTPTKTAEEVKEELKEKGDPNWDAFEYKLACTEICGGSHFAMFLKVSVLKEAEFNEWYNSEEAWAAKNVDYLKEQGIKNIPSNLASK
;
A
#
# COMPACT_ATOMS: atom_id res chain seq x y z
N MET A 1 9.34 -27.24 -19.63
CA MET A 1 7.97 -27.10 -20.18
C MET A 1 7.21 -28.43 -20.21
N ASN A 2 7.78 -29.50 -20.76
CA ASN A 2 7.11 -30.80 -20.91
C ASN A 2 6.71 -31.47 -19.57
N GLY A 3 7.52 -31.38 -18.51
CA GLY A 3 7.19 -31.98 -17.21
C GLY A 3 5.99 -31.32 -16.50
N LEU A 4 5.84 -30.00 -16.63
CA LEU A 4 4.70 -29.26 -16.07
C LEU A 4 3.40 -29.59 -16.81
N ILE A 5 3.46 -29.74 -18.14
CA ILE A 5 2.31 -30.13 -18.96
C ILE A 5 1.87 -31.56 -18.61
N ILE A 6 2.80 -32.50 -18.48
CA ILE A 6 2.48 -33.89 -18.10
C ILE A 6 1.88 -33.95 -16.68
N ALA A 7 2.43 -33.19 -15.73
CA ALA A 7 1.87 -33.11 -14.38
C ALA A 7 0.46 -32.48 -14.39
N ALA A 8 0.24 -31.41 -15.15
CA ALA A 8 -1.06 -30.77 -15.28
C ALA A 8 -2.11 -31.70 -15.91
N VAL A 9 -1.75 -32.42 -16.97
CA VAL A 9 -2.61 -33.44 -17.61
C VAL A 9 -2.91 -34.59 -16.66
N GLY A 10 -1.91 -35.06 -15.88
CA GLY A 10 -2.11 -36.08 -14.87
C GLY A 10 -3.07 -35.64 -13.77
N VAL A 11 -2.93 -34.40 -13.27
CA VAL A 11 -3.84 -33.81 -12.28
C VAL A 11 -5.26 -33.66 -12.86
N LEU A 12 -5.39 -33.14 -14.08
CA LEU A 12 -6.69 -33.02 -14.76
C LEU A 12 -7.37 -34.37 -14.96
N PHE A 13 -6.61 -35.41 -15.31
CA PHE A 13 -7.13 -36.77 -15.43
C PHE A 13 -7.63 -37.32 -14.10
N LEU A 14 -6.87 -37.12 -13.01
CA LEU A 14 -7.29 -37.53 -11.67
C LEU A 14 -8.54 -36.77 -11.20
N VAL A 15 -8.63 -35.47 -11.48
CA VAL A 15 -9.82 -34.66 -11.20
C VAL A 15 -11.02 -35.15 -12.01
N LEU A 16 -10.84 -35.44 -13.30
CA LEU A 16 -11.89 -35.99 -14.16
C LEU A 16 -12.37 -37.35 -13.66
N MET A 17 -11.46 -38.25 -13.30
CA MET A 17 -11.81 -39.54 -12.69
C MET A 17 -12.57 -39.38 -11.37
N ALA A 18 -12.16 -38.43 -10.52
CA ALA A 18 -12.84 -38.14 -9.27
C ALA A 18 -14.25 -37.56 -9.50
N LEU A 19 -14.44 -36.70 -10.51
CA LEU A 19 -15.74 -36.15 -10.91
C LEU A 19 -16.65 -37.24 -11.48
N ILE A 20 -16.14 -38.08 -12.37
CA ILE A 20 -16.87 -39.24 -12.91
C ILE A 20 -17.31 -40.16 -11.77
N TYR A 21 -16.40 -40.51 -10.85
CA TYR A 21 -16.73 -41.30 -9.67
C TYR A 21 -17.81 -40.63 -8.79
N ARG A 22 -17.74 -39.30 -8.60
CA ARG A 22 -18.75 -38.53 -7.87
C ARG A 22 -20.11 -38.55 -8.56
N VAL A 23 -20.16 -38.41 -9.87
CA VAL A 23 -21.40 -38.50 -10.66
C VAL A 23 -21.99 -39.90 -10.53
N PHE A 24 -21.18 -40.96 -10.64
CA PHE A 24 -21.65 -42.33 -10.42
C PHE A 24 -22.21 -42.53 -9.00
N MET A 25 -21.55 -41.99 -7.97
CA MET A 25 -22.05 -42.03 -6.60
C MET A 25 -23.37 -41.27 -6.44
N LEU A 26 -23.52 -40.10 -7.06
CA LEU A 26 -24.76 -39.33 -7.02
C LEU A 26 -25.92 -40.04 -7.74
N VAL A 27 -25.67 -40.62 -8.90
CA VAL A 27 -26.66 -41.42 -9.64
C VAL A 27 -27.08 -42.65 -8.83
N ARG A 28 -26.13 -43.30 -8.14
CA ARG A 28 -26.42 -44.41 -7.24
C ARG A 28 -27.30 -43.98 -6.07
N VAL A 29 -26.95 -42.89 -5.38
CA VAL A 29 -27.75 -42.35 -4.27
C VAL A 29 -29.14 -41.93 -4.74
N ALA A 30 -29.27 -41.31 -5.93
CA ALA A 30 -30.56 -40.93 -6.50
C ALA A 30 -31.46 -42.14 -6.82
N LYS A 31 -30.86 -43.29 -7.18
CA LYS A 31 -31.58 -44.56 -7.34
C LYS A 31 -31.99 -45.15 -5.99
N ASP A 32 -31.09 -45.14 -5.01
CA ASP A 32 -31.35 -45.66 -3.66
C ASP A 32 -32.52 -44.91 -2.98
N VAL A 33 -32.67 -43.61 -3.20
CA VAL A 33 -33.78 -42.78 -2.64
C VAL A 33 -35.17 -43.24 -3.08
N LYS A 34 -35.31 -43.99 -4.18
CA LYS A 34 -36.60 -44.50 -4.67
C LYS A 34 -37.05 -45.79 -3.98
N GLU A 35 -36.21 -46.44 -3.18
CA GLU A 35 -36.59 -47.66 -2.47
C GLU A 35 -37.31 -47.38 -1.13
N PRO A 36 -38.40 -48.10 -0.79
CA PRO A 36 -39.18 -47.87 0.43
C PRO A 36 -38.38 -48.01 1.74
N ASN A 37 -37.30 -48.80 1.70
CA ASN A 37 -36.41 -49.09 2.84
C ASN A 37 -35.07 -48.35 2.77
N ALA A 38 -34.92 -47.35 1.88
CA ALA A 38 -33.67 -46.59 1.73
C ALA A 38 -33.21 -45.90 3.02
N ARG A 39 -34.16 -45.60 3.92
CA ARG A 39 -33.91 -45.03 5.25
C ARG A 39 -33.17 -45.98 6.20
N ASP A 40 -33.19 -47.29 5.92
CA ASP A 40 -32.48 -48.33 6.70
C ASP A 40 -31.10 -48.66 6.12
N SER A 41 -30.68 -47.99 5.04
CA SER A 41 -29.33 -48.15 4.50
C SER A 41 -28.32 -47.60 5.51
N LYS A 42 -27.45 -48.47 6.04
CA LYS A 42 -26.37 -48.07 6.94
C LYS A 42 -25.53 -46.99 6.25
N VAL A 43 -25.43 -45.81 6.87
CA VAL A 43 -24.58 -44.73 6.37
C VAL A 43 -23.16 -45.25 6.22
N GLY A 44 -22.65 -45.21 4.99
CA GLY A 44 -21.32 -45.72 4.67
C GLY A 44 -20.20 -44.97 5.40
N MET A 45 -19.01 -45.56 5.43
CA MET A 45 -17.83 -44.98 6.10
C MET A 45 -17.39 -43.61 5.55
N SER A 46 -17.87 -43.22 4.37
CA SER A 46 -17.52 -41.97 3.68
C SER A 46 -17.67 -40.74 4.57
N ASN A 47 -18.72 -40.67 5.39
CA ASN A 47 -18.92 -39.55 6.30
C ASN A 47 -17.82 -39.47 7.39
N LYS A 48 -17.45 -40.62 7.98
CA LYS A 48 -16.34 -40.69 8.95
C LYS A 48 -15.02 -40.33 8.29
N VAL A 49 -14.74 -40.89 7.12
CA VAL A 49 -13.52 -40.62 6.34
C VAL A 49 -13.42 -39.15 5.99
N ASN A 50 -14.46 -38.55 5.38
CA ASN A 50 -14.46 -37.13 5.02
C ASN A 50 -14.28 -36.23 6.24
N SER A 51 -14.91 -36.56 7.38
CA SER A 51 -14.77 -35.76 8.60
C SER A 51 -13.34 -35.74 9.15
N ILE A 52 -12.60 -36.84 9.00
CA ILE A 52 -11.18 -36.93 9.37
C ILE A 52 -10.32 -36.21 8.33
N LEU A 53 -10.60 -36.40 7.05
CA LEU A 53 -9.89 -35.72 5.96
C LEU A 53 -10.02 -34.20 6.05
N PHE A 54 -11.15 -33.65 6.53
CA PHE A 54 -11.30 -32.21 6.77
C PHE A 54 -10.34 -31.69 7.87
N ILE A 55 -10.15 -32.45 8.95
CA ILE A 55 -9.17 -32.10 10.00
C ILE A 55 -7.74 -32.19 9.47
N VAL A 56 -7.43 -33.28 8.77
CA VAL A 56 -6.10 -33.46 8.15
C VAL A 56 -5.84 -32.34 7.16
N PHE A 57 -6.81 -32.01 6.31
CA PHE A 57 -6.73 -30.92 5.35
C PHE A 57 -6.52 -29.58 6.06
N PHE A 58 -7.24 -29.28 7.15
CA PHE A 58 -7.02 -28.06 7.92
C PHE A 58 -5.57 -27.93 8.38
N PHE A 59 -5.03 -28.93 9.07
CA PHE A 59 -3.66 -28.86 9.57
C PHE A 59 -2.62 -28.86 8.46
N VAL A 60 -2.78 -29.71 7.44
CA VAL A 60 -1.83 -29.79 6.32
C VAL A 60 -1.87 -28.52 5.48
N LEU A 61 -3.06 -28.03 5.12
CA LEU A 61 -3.22 -26.81 4.34
C LEU A 61 -2.67 -25.61 5.12
N PHE A 62 -3.07 -25.43 6.39
CA PHE A 62 -2.61 -24.31 7.18
C PHE A 62 -1.09 -24.37 7.35
N ALA A 63 -0.54 -25.50 7.80
CA ALA A 63 0.91 -25.65 7.94
C ALA A 63 1.64 -25.38 6.62
N SER A 64 1.11 -25.84 5.48
CA SER A 64 1.71 -25.61 4.16
C SER A 64 1.62 -24.16 3.71
N ILE A 65 0.47 -23.51 3.87
CA ILE A 65 0.28 -22.09 3.53
C ILE A 65 1.16 -21.21 4.41
N PHE A 66 1.27 -21.49 5.71
CA PHE A 66 2.14 -20.74 6.60
C PHE A 66 3.61 -20.98 6.29
N ALA A 67 4.03 -22.24 6.15
CA ALA A 67 5.40 -22.57 5.79
C ALA A 67 5.79 -21.90 4.47
N TYR A 68 4.93 -21.95 3.45
CA TYR A 68 5.16 -21.30 2.17
C TYR A 68 5.13 -19.76 2.27
N GLY A 69 4.11 -19.20 2.90
CA GLY A 69 3.94 -17.75 3.03
C GLY A 69 5.11 -17.11 3.77
N PHE A 70 5.51 -17.67 4.91
CA PHE A 70 6.66 -17.17 5.67
C PHE A 70 7.97 -17.39 4.91
N SER A 71 8.22 -18.58 4.36
CA SER A 71 9.49 -18.85 3.66
C SER A 71 9.64 -18.08 2.34
N ALA A 72 8.56 -17.92 1.57
CA ALA A 72 8.61 -17.32 0.24
C ALA A 72 8.43 -15.80 0.25
N LYS A 73 7.69 -15.25 1.24
CA LYS A 73 7.20 -13.86 1.17
C LYS A 73 7.68 -12.92 2.27
N LEU A 74 8.30 -13.40 3.36
CA LEU A 74 8.90 -12.51 4.36
C LEU A 74 9.92 -11.53 3.74
N LYS A 75 10.69 -11.98 2.75
CA LYS A 75 11.68 -11.16 2.03
C LYS A 75 11.11 -10.00 1.21
N TYR A 76 9.79 -9.93 1.02
CA TYR A 76 9.15 -8.84 0.28
C TYR A 76 8.46 -7.83 1.21
N ILE A 77 8.56 -8.02 2.53
CA ILE A 77 8.10 -7.02 3.49
C ILE A 77 9.10 -5.87 3.47
N LEU A 78 8.59 -4.64 3.40
CA LEU A 78 9.43 -3.45 3.44
C LEU A 78 10.21 -3.41 4.77
N PRO A 79 11.41 -2.83 4.79
CA PRO A 79 12.10 -2.56 6.04
C PRO A 79 11.27 -1.63 6.92
N GLU A 80 11.74 -1.46 8.16
CA GLU A 80 11.18 -0.50 9.09
C GLU A 80 11.03 0.87 8.43
N ALA A 81 9.93 1.56 8.70
CA ALA A 81 9.64 2.83 8.08
C ALA A 81 10.72 3.89 8.36
N SER A 82 11.05 4.65 7.33
CA SER A 82 11.98 5.79 7.36
C SER A 82 11.26 7.12 7.63
N SER A 83 10.09 7.09 8.28
CA SER A 83 9.35 8.27 8.71
C SER A 83 8.68 8.04 10.06
N ILE A 84 8.43 9.11 10.82
CA ILE A 84 7.72 9.05 12.11
C ILE A 84 6.33 8.41 11.91
N HIS A 85 5.54 8.95 10.98
CA HIS A 85 4.19 8.47 10.67
C HIS A 85 4.17 7.04 10.14
N GLY A 86 5.20 6.63 9.39
CA GLY A 86 5.26 5.29 8.84
C GLY A 86 5.42 4.21 9.89
N VAL A 87 6.07 4.51 11.02
CA VAL A 87 6.16 3.59 12.17
C VAL A 87 4.77 3.35 12.77
N GLU A 88 3.96 4.40 12.92
CA GLU A 88 2.58 4.29 13.42
C GLU A 88 1.68 3.51 12.45
N ILE A 89 1.83 3.75 11.14
CA ILE A 89 1.10 3.01 10.11
C ILE A 89 1.48 1.52 10.13
N ASP A 90 2.77 1.20 10.27
CA ASP A 90 3.22 -0.19 10.38
C ASP A 90 2.64 -0.87 11.64
N PHE A 91 2.57 -0.15 12.77
CA PHE A 91 1.90 -0.65 13.97
C PHE A 91 0.42 -0.96 13.73
N LEU A 92 -0.34 -0.03 13.14
CA LEU A 92 -1.76 -0.24 12.82
C LEU A 92 -1.98 -1.39 11.84
N PHE A 93 -1.10 -1.53 10.85
CA PHE A 93 -1.13 -2.63 9.89
C PHE A 93 -0.96 -3.98 10.61
N TRP A 94 0.04 -4.11 11.48
CA TRP A 94 0.30 -5.36 12.20
C TRP A 94 -0.74 -5.65 13.28
N LEU A 95 -1.26 -4.63 13.96
CA LEU A 95 -2.38 -4.77 14.90
C LEU A 95 -3.64 -5.29 14.19
N THR A 96 -4.00 -4.67 13.07
CA THR A 96 -5.15 -5.10 12.25
C THR A 96 -4.95 -6.50 11.72
N THR A 97 -3.75 -6.80 11.24
CA THR A 97 -3.36 -8.14 10.78
C THR A 97 -3.54 -9.16 11.90
N ALA A 98 -3.06 -8.89 13.12
CA ALA A 98 -3.20 -9.80 14.26
C ALA A 98 -4.67 -10.06 14.63
N VAL A 99 -5.51 -9.01 14.64
CA VAL A 99 -6.94 -9.13 14.93
C VAL A 99 -7.66 -9.98 13.87
N VAL A 100 -7.48 -9.65 12.59
CA VAL A 100 -8.09 -10.39 11.47
C VAL A 100 -7.58 -11.83 11.45
N PHE A 101 -6.29 -12.03 11.70
CA PHE A 101 -5.66 -13.33 11.74
C PHE A 101 -6.22 -14.22 12.85
N PHE A 102 -6.42 -13.66 14.05
CA PHE A 102 -7.04 -14.38 15.16
C PHE A 102 -8.46 -14.85 14.81
N VAL A 103 -9.29 -13.96 14.24
CA VAL A 103 -10.66 -14.31 13.81
C VAL A 103 -10.63 -15.35 12.69
N PHE A 104 -9.72 -15.20 11.74
CA PHE A 104 -9.50 -16.17 10.66
C PHE A 104 -9.16 -17.56 11.22
N LEU A 105 -8.19 -17.67 12.14
CA LEU A 105 -7.84 -18.93 12.78
C LEU A 105 -9.04 -19.54 13.53
N LEU A 106 -9.72 -18.75 14.35
CA LEU A 106 -10.87 -19.21 15.13
C LEU A 106 -11.98 -19.76 14.22
N THR A 107 -12.38 -18.98 13.22
CA THR A 107 -13.45 -19.36 12.29
C THR A 107 -13.08 -20.59 11.47
N HIS A 108 -11.82 -20.75 11.07
CA HIS A 108 -11.37 -21.93 10.33
C HIS A 108 -11.28 -23.17 11.23
N ILE A 109 -10.80 -23.05 12.47
CA ILE A 109 -10.85 -24.16 13.44
C ILE A 109 -12.30 -24.61 13.60
N LEU A 110 -13.24 -23.69 13.82
CA LEU A 110 -14.66 -24.01 13.94
C LEU A 110 -15.20 -24.68 12.67
N LEU A 111 -14.92 -24.11 11.49
CA LEU A 111 -15.39 -24.62 10.20
C LEU A 111 -14.91 -26.05 9.93
N PHE A 112 -13.63 -26.37 10.20
CA PHE A 112 -13.07 -27.69 9.93
C PHE A 112 -13.33 -28.70 11.05
N PHE A 113 -13.47 -28.23 12.29
CA PHE A 113 -13.80 -29.07 13.43
C PHE A 113 -15.28 -29.44 13.48
N PHE A 114 -16.17 -28.58 12.99
CA PHE A 114 -17.61 -28.80 13.04
C PHE A 114 -18.05 -30.09 12.32
N PRO A 115 -17.62 -30.38 11.06
CA PRO A 115 -17.91 -31.65 10.40
C PRO A 115 -17.39 -32.87 11.17
N TYR A 116 -16.25 -32.75 11.86
CA TYR A 116 -15.74 -33.81 12.71
C TYR A 116 -16.61 -34.05 13.93
N MET A 117 -16.97 -33.00 14.68
CA MET A 117 -17.76 -33.09 15.90
C MET A 117 -19.20 -33.56 15.63
N TYR A 118 -19.82 -33.04 14.57
CA TYR A 118 -21.22 -33.26 14.22
C TYR A 118 -21.42 -34.27 13.08
N ARG A 119 -20.40 -35.05 12.73
CA ARG A 119 -20.54 -36.20 11.81
C ARG A 119 -21.66 -37.14 12.26
N TYR A 120 -22.37 -37.72 11.29
CA TYR A 120 -23.39 -38.75 11.51
C TYR A 120 -22.92 -39.86 12.48
N LYS A 121 -23.79 -40.20 13.44
CA LYS A 121 -23.68 -41.36 14.33
C LYS A 121 -25.06 -42.00 14.43
N GLU A 122 -25.14 -43.31 14.26
CA GLU A 122 -26.39 -44.07 14.12
C GLU A 122 -27.41 -43.80 15.24
N HIS A 123 -26.95 -43.69 16.49
CA HIS A 123 -27.82 -43.45 17.65
C HIS A 123 -27.84 -42.00 18.14
N LYS A 124 -27.37 -41.03 17.33
CA LYS A 124 -27.35 -39.60 17.70
C LYS A 124 -28.17 -38.78 16.71
N ARG A 125 -29.29 -38.22 17.17
CA ARG A 125 -30.09 -37.27 16.41
C ARG A 125 -29.46 -35.87 16.47
N ALA A 126 -29.60 -35.10 15.40
CA ALA A 126 -29.16 -33.71 15.37
C ALA A 126 -30.03 -32.87 16.32
N THR A 127 -29.39 -31.99 17.08
CA THR A 127 -30.09 -31.01 17.92
C THR A 127 -30.64 -29.92 17.02
N PHE A 128 -31.94 -29.61 17.16
CA PHE A 128 -32.57 -28.49 16.46
C PHE A 128 -32.53 -27.26 17.35
N ILE A 129 -31.73 -26.26 16.96
CA ILE A 129 -31.62 -24.97 17.64
C ILE A 129 -31.85 -23.89 16.57
N PRO A 130 -33.03 -23.25 16.54
CA PRO A 130 -33.36 -22.30 15.48
C PRO A 130 -32.69 -20.93 15.66
N HIS A 131 -32.42 -20.51 16.90
CA HIS A 131 -31.74 -19.25 17.23
C HIS A 131 -31.10 -19.32 18.62
N ASN A 132 -30.17 -18.42 18.89
CA ASN A 132 -29.64 -18.18 20.23
C ASN A 132 -29.31 -16.70 20.36
N ASN A 133 -30.26 -15.93 20.93
CA ASN A 133 -30.14 -14.48 21.07
C ASN A 133 -28.87 -14.07 21.83
N GLN A 134 -28.42 -14.85 22.82
CA GLN A 134 -27.20 -14.50 23.57
C GLN A 134 -25.95 -14.62 22.68
N LEU A 135 -25.88 -15.66 21.86
CA LEU A 135 -24.78 -15.84 20.91
C LEU A 135 -24.82 -14.79 19.79
N GLU A 136 -26.03 -14.47 19.32
CA GLU A 136 -26.26 -13.42 18.33
C GLU A 136 -25.83 -12.04 18.83
N ILE A 137 -26.14 -11.72 20.07
CA ILE A 137 -25.66 -10.50 20.74
C ILE A 137 -24.14 -10.52 20.83
N ALA A 138 -23.54 -11.63 21.26
CA ALA A 138 -22.09 -11.74 21.43
C ALA A 138 -21.33 -11.52 20.11
N TRP A 139 -21.70 -12.19 19.02
CA TRP A 139 -21.03 -12.03 17.73
C TRP A 139 -21.36 -10.72 17.01
N THR A 140 -22.32 -9.94 17.51
CA THR A 140 -22.65 -8.62 16.95
C THR A 140 -21.89 -7.54 17.72
N ILE A 141 -21.94 -7.57 19.05
CA ILE A 141 -21.33 -6.56 19.91
C ILE A 141 -19.80 -6.69 19.90
N VAL A 142 -19.24 -7.90 19.99
CA VAL A 142 -17.78 -8.08 20.06
C VAL A 142 -17.09 -7.52 18.81
N PRO A 143 -17.49 -7.87 17.57
CA PRO A 143 -16.89 -7.26 16.39
C PRO A 143 -17.14 -5.75 16.31
N ALA A 144 -18.33 -5.27 16.70
CA ALA A 144 -18.61 -3.83 16.70
C ALA A 144 -17.65 -3.05 17.61
N ILE A 145 -17.37 -3.55 18.83
CA ILE A 145 -16.42 -2.92 19.76
C ILE A 145 -15.00 -2.95 19.20
N VAL A 146 -14.55 -4.11 18.72
CA VAL A 146 -13.19 -4.28 18.19
C VAL A 146 -12.97 -3.38 16.98
N LEU A 147 -13.90 -3.38 16.02
CA LEU A 147 -13.82 -2.53 14.83
C LEU A 147 -13.90 -1.04 15.19
N SER A 148 -14.75 -0.65 16.14
CA SER A 148 -14.81 0.74 16.60
C SER A 148 -13.47 1.19 17.20
N GLY A 149 -12.83 0.35 18.00
CA GLY A 149 -11.48 0.63 18.53
C GLY A 149 -10.46 0.85 17.42
N LEU A 150 -10.40 -0.05 16.43
CA LEU A 150 -9.51 0.08 15.27
C LEU A 150 -9.78 1.34 14.45
N VAL A 151 -11.05 1.66 14.21
CA VAL A 151 -11.45 2.86 13.46
C VAL A 151 -11.05 4.13 14.19
N VAL A 152 -11.25 4.21 15.51
CA VAL A 152 -10.84 5.39 16.30
C VAL A 152 -9.31 5.56 16.24
N THR A 153 -8.54 4.48 16.41
CA THR A 153 -7.07 4.55 16.31
C THR A 153 -6.58 4.90 14.90
N GLY A 154 -7.24 4.40 13.85
CA GLY A 154 -6.89 4.74 12.47
C GLY A 154 -7.22 6.19 12.14
N TRP A 155 -8.35 6.69 12.66
CA TRP A 155 -8.78 8.06 12.46
C TRP A 155 -7.79 9.06 13.07
N THR A 156 -7.25 8.82 14.27
CA THR A 156 -6.28 9.73 14.89
C THR A 156 -5.02 9.86 14.04
N VAL A 157 -4.42 8.73 13.63
CA VAL A 157 -3.23 8.73 12.77
C VAL A 157 -3.50 9.41 11.42
N TRP A 158 -4.66 9.14 10.81
CA TRP A 158 -5.04 9.78 9.55
C TRP A 158 -5.22 11.30 9.70
N SER A 159 -5.86 11.73 10.79
CA SER A 159 -6.07 13.15 11.08
C SER A 159 -4.75 13.89 11.31
N ASP A 160 -3.78 13.26 11.97
CA ASP A 160 -2.48 13.90 12.24
C ASP A 160 -1.72 14.19 10.95
N ILE A 161 -1.65 13.22 10.03
CA ILE A 161 -0.96 13.34 8.73
C ILE A 161 -1.64 14.33 7.77
N THR A 162 -2.97 14.45 7.87
CA THR A 162 -3.76 15.32 6.97
C THR A 162 -4.09 16.69 7.57
N SER A 163 -3.73 16.91 8.85
CA SER A 163 -3.80 18.21 9.51
C SER A 163 -2.84 19.22 8.87
N PRO A 164 -3.00 20.53 9.17
CA PRO A 164 -2.03 21.53 8.75
C PRO A 164 -0.62 21.16 9.21
N ALA A 165 0.34 21.22 8.29
CA ALA A 165 1.73 20.92 8.60
C ALA A 165 2.30 21.87 9.67
N PRO A 166 3.32 21.42 10.43
CA PRO A 166 4.09 22.30 11.32
C PRO A 166 4.64 23.52 10.57
N LYS A 167 4.79 24.65 11.26
CA LYS A 167 5.19 25.93 10.63
C LYS A 167 6.60 25.90 10.03
N GLU A 168 7.46 25.05 10.60
CA GLU A 168 8.84 24.81 10.21
C GLU A 168 8.97 23.83 9.02
N ALA A 169 7.86 23.27 8.55
CA ALA A 169 7.85 22.29 7.48
C ALA A 169 8.42 22.86 6.19
N LEU A 170 9.36 22.14 5.60
CA LEU A 170 9.86 22.49 4.27
C LEU A 170 8.78 22.25 3.23
N HIS A 171 8.43 23.28 2.47
CA HIS A 171 7.44 23.17 1.40
C HIS A 171 8.11 22.72 0.09
N ILE A 172 7.63 21.60 -0.45
CA ILE A 172 8.08 21.06 -1.73
C ILE A 172 6.85 20.77 -2.58
N GLU A 173 6.84 21.25 -3.81
CA GLU A 173 5.85 20.85 -4.80
C GLU A 173 6.35 19.65 -5.61
N VAL A 174 5.48 18.65 -5.74
CA VAL A 174 5.69 17.49 -6.61
C VAL A 174 4.56 17.47 -7.65
N MET A 175 4.92 17.64 -8.92
CA MET A 175 3.98 17.62 -10.02
C MET A 175 4.17 16.37 -10.90
N GLY A 176 3.12 15.57 -11.03
CA GLY A 176 3.06 14.45 -11.96
C GLY A 176 2.73 14.90 -13.39
N HIS A 177 3.41 14.30 -14.36
CA HIS A 177 3.04 14.37 -15.78
C HIS A 177 3.45 13.07 -16.48
N GLN A 178 2.86 12.75 -17.62
CA GLN A 178 3.23 11.55 -18.39
C GLN A 178 4.64 11.71 -18.99
N PHE A 179 5.66 10.92 -18.62
CA PHE A 179 5.76 9.95 -17.51
C PHE A 179 6.96 10.29 -16.63
N ALA A 180 6.89 11.38 -15.89
CA ALA A 180 7.92 11.83 -14.97
C ALA A 180 7.36 12.74 -13.87
N TRP A 181 8.19 13.03 -12.88
CA TRP A 181 7.90 13.95 -11.80
C TRP A 181 8.71 15.23 -11.96
N LYS A 182 8.11 16.37 -11.61
CA LYS A 182 8.82 17.65 -11.46
C LYS A 182 8.80 18.04 -9.99
N VAL A 183 9.96 18.44 -9.48
CA VAL A 183 10.11 18.86 -8.08
C VAL A 183 10.51 20.32 -8.04
N ARG A 184 9.75 21.10 -7.26
CA ARG A 184 9.98 22.51 -6.98
C ARG A 184 10.11 22.70 -5.49
N TYR A 185 11.16 23.38 -5.06
CA TYR A 185 11.40 23.74 -3.67
C TYR A 185 11.03 25.18 -3.45
N GLY A 186 10.37 25.43 -2.31
CA GLY A 186 10.17 26.78 -1.82
C GLY A 186 11.50 27.41 -1.49
N GLY A 187 11.67 28.70 -1.72
CA GLY A 187 12.89 29.41 -1.43
C GLY A 187 13.02 29.85 0.04
N LYS A 188 13.76 30.93 0.25
CA LYS A 188 14.05 31.49 1.59
C LYS A 188 12.80 31.99 2.30
N ASP A 189 11.75 32.30 1.57
CA ASP A 189 10.46 32.71 2.12
C ASP A 189 9.67 31.53 2.75
N GLY A 190 10.13 30.29 2.55
CA GLY A 190 9.51 29.08 3.08
C GLY A 190 8.16 28.75 2.43
N GLN A 191 7.83 29.35 1.29
CA GLN A 191 6.58 29.15 0.58
C GLN A 191 6.84 28.62 -0.82
N ILE A 192 5.78 28.11 -1.45
CA ILE A 192 5.80 27.69 -2.85
C ILE A 192 4.91 28.67 -3.57
N GLY A 193 5.44 29.37 -4.57
CA GLY A 193 4.68 30.34 -5.33
C GLY A 193 3.50 29.71 -6.09
N LYS A 194 2.45 30.51 -6.32
CA LYS A 194 1.28 30.08 -7.10
C LYS A 194 1.67 29.66 -8.51
N PHE A 195 0.87 28.76 -9.06
CA PHE A 195 0.98 28.30 -10.42
C PHE A 195 -0.27 28.66 -11.24
N ASN A 196 -0.10 28.70 -12.56
CA ASN A 196 -1.16 28.83 -13.54
C ASN A 196 -0.88 27.88 -14.70
N TYR A 197 -1.80 26.95 -14.96
CA TYR A 197 -1.63 25.93 -15.99
C TYR A 197 -1.53 26.52 -17.41
N MET A 198 -2.07 27.72 -17.64
CA MET A 198 -1.97 28.44 -18.91
C MET A 198 -0.57 29.02 -19.15
N LYS A 199 0.27 29.11 -18.12
CA LYS A 199 1.66 29.58 -18.20
C LYS A 199 2.67 28.44 -18.35
N ILE A 200 2.20 27.20 -18.59
CA ILE A 200 3.07 26.06 -18.82
C ILE A 200 3.56 26.07 -20.25
N ASP A 201 4.88 26.09 -20.42
CA ASP A 201 5.56 26.02 -21.72
C ASP A 201 6.88 25.20 -21.58
N PRO A 202 7.68 25.05 -22.66
CA PRO A 202 8.93 24.27 -22.60
C PRO A 202 9.93 24.73 -21.54
N THR A 203 9.94 26.02 -21.19
CA THR A 203 10.82 26.64 -20.20
C THR A 203 10.17 26.62 -18.82
N ASN A 204 8.97 27.19 -18.68
CA ASN A 204 8.20 27.21 -17.43
C ASN A 204 7.34 25.94 -17.27
N GLN A 205 8.01 24.80 -17.10
CA GLN A 205 7.36 23.49 -17.10
C GLN A 205 6.33 23.28 -15.98
N VAL A 206 6.44 24.07 -14.92
CA VAL A 206 5.56 24.04 -13.75
C VAL A 206 4.48 25.13 -13.76
N GLY A 207 4.55 26.10 -14.67
CA GLY A 207 3.59 27.19 -14.76
C GLY A 207 3.68 28.16 -13.59
N MET A 208 4.88 28.46 -13.09
CA MET A 208 5.12 29.51 -12.07
C MET A 208 4.46 30.83 -12.52
N ASP A 209 3.67 31.45 -11.64
CA ASP A 209 2.96 32.69 -11.93
C ASP A 209 3.63 33.90 -11.27
N PHE A 210 4.69 34.40 -11.91
CA PHE A 210 5.49 35.55 -11.43
C PHE A 210 4.74 36.89 -11.38
N GLU A 211 3.57 37.00 -12.04
CA GLU A 211 2.75 38.22 -12.01
C GLU A 211 1.79 38.20 -10.82
N ALA A 212 1.28 37.01 -10.47
CA ALA A 212 0.32 36.83 -9.40
C ALA A 212 0.98 36.59 -8.03
N ASP A 213 2.24 36.16 -8.01
CA ASP A 213 2.91 35.74 -6.77
C ASP A 213 4.44 35.90 -6.82
N GLU A 214 4.95 36.76 -5.93
CA GLU A 214 6.37 37.06 -5.77
C GLU A 214 7.16 35.90 -5.13
N SER A 215 6.49 34.98 -4.42
CA SER A 215 7.12 33.76 -3.87
C SER A 215 7.69 32.84 -4.95
N ASN A 216 7.40 33.07 -6.24
CA ASN A 216 8.05 32.30 -7.31
C ASN A 216 9.51 32.74 -7.56
N TYR A 217 9.95 33.93 -7.11
CA TYR A 217 11.26 34.46 -7.47
C TYR A 217 12.44 33.78 -6.77
N ASP A 218 12.21 33.11 -5.65
CA ASP A 218 13.21 32.33 -4.91
C ASP A 218 12.99 30.80 -4.98
N ASP A 219 11.86 30.36 -5.54
CA ASP A 219 11.62 28.95 -5.89
C ASP A 219 12.72 28.41 -6.83
N PHE A 220 13.12 27.15 -6.63
CA PHE A 220 14.03 26.46 -7.52
C PHE A 220 13.57 25.04 -7.86
N MET A 221 14.07 24.53 -8.99
CA MET A 221 13.74 23.21 -9.51
C MET A 221 14.89 22.25 -9.29
N TYR A 222 14.58 20.98 -9.02
CA TYR A 222 15.60 19.92 -8.93
C TYR A 222 15.14 18.63 -9.59
N ASN A 223 16.10 17.79 -9.99
CA ASN A 223 15.85 16.53 -10.71
C ASN A 223 15.68 15.31 -9.78
N GLU A 224 15.89 15.48 -8.48
CA GLU A 224 15.71 14.47 -7.45
C GLU A 224 14.84 15.05 -6.32
N LEU A 225 14.16 14.21 -5.55
CA LEU A 225 13.52 14.64 -4.31
C LEU A 225 14.50 14.46 -3.15
N ARG A 226 15.18 15.54 -2.77
CA ARG A 226 16.00 15.62 -1.56
C ARG A 226 15.15 16.01 -0.36
N LEU A 227 15.32 15.29 0.75
CA LEU A 227 14.56 15.47 1.99
C LEU A 227 15.54 15.64 3.17
N PRO A 228 15.29 16.56 4.10
CA PRO A 228 16.09 16.71 5.33
C PRO A 228 15.69 15.69 6.40
N GLN A 229 16.62 14.86 6.86
CA GLN A 229 16.42 13.95 8.00
C GLN A 229 16.00 14.74 9.25
N GLY A 230 14.95 14.29 9.92
CA GLY A 230 14.48 14.85 11.19
C GLY A 230 13.62 16.12 11.08
N ARG A 231 13.48 16.72 9.89
CA ARG A 231 12.69 17.94 9.69
C ARG A 231 11.37 17.64 8.98
N PRO A 232 10.23 18.20 9.43
CA PRO A 232 8.95 18.04 8.73
C PRO A 232 9.00 18.56 7.29
N VAL A 233 8.35 17.86 6.37
CA VAL A 233 8.22 18.23 4.96
C VAL A 233 6.76 18.20 4.57
N LEU A 234 6.27 19.28 3.97
CA LEU A 234 4.95 19.36 3.35
C LEU A 234 5.10 19.16 1.84
N LEU A 235 4.53 18.07 1.33
CA LEU A 235 4.44 17.85 -0.11
C LEU A 235 3.14 18.43 -0.64
N LYS A 236 3.25 19.49 -1.45
CA LYS A 236 2.16 20.02 -2.27
C LYS A 236 2.11 19.25 -3.58
N ILE A 237 1.03 18.51 -3.81
CA ILE A 237 0.97 17.52 -4.87
C ILE A 237 -0.07 17.95 -5.89
N ARG A 238 0.31 17.84 -7.17
CA ARG A 238 -0.60 18.14 -8.28
C ARG A 238 -0.25 17.33 -9.51
N SER A 239 -1.15 17.35 -10.48
CA SER A 239 -0.90 16.78 -11.80
C SER A 239 -1.10 17.81 -12.89
N ARG A 240 -0.30 17.70 -13.95
CA ARG A 240 -0.45 18.49 -15.18
C ARG A 240 -1.48 17.91 -16.14
N ASP A 241 -1.59 16.59 -16.21
CA ASP A 241 -2.32 15.88 -17.26
C ASP A 241 -3.39 14.92 -16.73
N VAL A 242 -3.01 13.71 -16.30
CA VAL A 242 -3.91 12.65 -15.84
C VAL A 242 -3.76 12.39 -14.35
N LEU A 243 -4.54 11.47 -13.78
CA LEU A 243 -4.29 11.01 -12.42
C LEU A 243 -2.91 10.34 -12.34
N HIS A 244 -2.12 10.74 -11.34
CA HIS A 244 -0.95 10.00 -10.86
C HIS A 244 -1.12 9.80 -9.36
N SER A 245 -0.18 9.12 -8.71
CA SER A 245 -0.19 9.03 -7.25
C SER A 245 1.23 9.00 -6.72
N VAL A 246 1.55 9.99 -5.90
CA VAL A 246 2.85 10.11 -5.23
C VAL A 246 2.87 9.05 -4.16
N PHE A 247 3.77 8.07 -4.30
CA PHE A 247 4.00 7.06 -3.27
C PHE A 247 5.47 7.00 -2.88
N LEU A 248 5.73 7.11 -1.59
CA LEU A 248 7.03 6.96 -0.96
C LEU A 248 6.97 5.71 -0.06
N PRO A 249 7.24 4.50 -0.60
CA PRO A 249 6.94 3.24 0.08
C PRO A 249 7.59 3.12 1.46
N HIS A 250 8.88 3.47 1.55
CA HIS A 250 9.66 3.38 2.78
C HIS A 250 9.22 4.37 3.86
N PHE A 251 8.43 5.37 3.49
CA PHE A 251 7.89 6.38 4.41
C PHE A 251 6.39 6.14 4.70
N ARG A 252 5.78 5.12 4.07
CA ARG A 252 4.35 4.75 4.16
C ARG A 252 3.37 5.87 3.83
N VAL A 253 3.79 6.84 3.04
CA VAL A 253 2.94 7.97 2.62
C VAL A 253 2.58 7.87 1.14
N LYS A 254 1.29 8.06 0.86
CA LYS A 254 0.70 8.05 -0.48
C LYS A 254 -0.36 9.13 -0.57
N MET A 255 -0.39 9.86 -1.69
CA MET A 255 -1.49 10.76 -2.03
C MET A 255 -1.60 10.92 -3.54
N ASP A 256 -2.83 11.00 -4.02
CA ASP A 256 -3.09 11.12 -5.45
C ASP A 256 -2.79 12.52 -5.96
N ALA A 257 -2.14 12.59 -7.11
CA ALA A 257 -1.91 13.81 -7.85
C ALA A 257 -3.04 13.99 -8.86
N VAL A 258 -3.97 14.90 -8.51
CA VAL A 258 -5.22 15.06 -9.24
C VAL A 258 -5.18 16.33 -10.09
N PRO A 259 -5.44 16.26 -11.41
CA PRO A 259 -5.57 17.45 -12.24
C PRO A 259 -6.68 18.37 -11.72
N GLY A 260 -6.36 19.64 -11.47
CA GLY A 260 -7.32 20.64 -10.99
C GLY A 260 -7.69 20.56 -9.51
N MET A 261 -7.21 19.56 -8.76
CA MET A 261 -7.43 19.43 -7.32
C MET A 261 -6.08 19.19 -6.63
N PRO A 262 -5.36 20.26 -6.24
CA PRO A 262 -4.13 20.12 -5.47
C PRO A 262 -4.40 19.36 -4.16
N THR A 263 -3.57 18.37 -3.89
CA THR A 263 -3.59 17.58 -2.66
C THR A 263 -2.31 17.83 -1.88
N GLN A 264 -2.27 17.44 -0.61
CA GLN A 264 -1.06 17.56 0.19
C GLN A 264 -1.07 16.56 1.34
N PHE A 265 0.13 16.25 1.82
CA PHE A 265 0.35 15.63 3.11
C PHE A 265 1.72 16.06 3.63
N TRP A 266 1.92 15.92 4.93
CA TRP A 266 3.23 16.16 5.53
C TRP A 266 3.75 14.91 6.23
N PHE A 267 5.07 14.82 6.32
CA PHE A 267 5.74 13.77 7.08
C PHE A 267 7.15 14.20 7.48
N THR A 268 7.73 13.49 8.44
CA THR A 268 9.11 13.70 8.89
C THR A 268 9.94 12.46 8.54
N PRO A 269 10.90 12.55 7.59
CA PRO A 269 11.81 11.45 7.28
C PRO A 269 12.82 11.26 8.41
N THR A 270 13.20 10.02 8.70
CA THR A 270 14.02 9.67 9.88
C THR A 270 15.34 8.97 9.54
N LYS A 271 15.45 8.34 8.36
CA LYS A 271 16.61 7.52 8.00
C LYS A 271 17.20 7.90 6.63
N THR A 272 18.51 8.06 6.53
CA THR A 272 19.22 8.17 5.25
C THR A 272 19.22 6.84 4.49
N ALA A 273 19.70 6.84 3.25
CA ALA A 273 19.81 5.59 2.49
C ALA A 273 20.88 4.69 3.10
N GLU A 274 21.99 5.27 3.56
CA GLU A 274 23.12 4.59 4.17
C GLU A 274 22.72 3.88 5.47
N GLU A 275 21.95 4.55 6.33
CA GLU A 275 21.43 3.95 7.57
C GLU A 275 20.54 2.72 7.28
N VAL A 276 19.67 2.81 6.27
CA VAL A 276 18.84 1.65 5.89
C VAL A 276 19.68 0.54 5.26
N LYS A 277 20.71 0.87 4.48
CA LYS A 277 21.64 -0.13 3.92
C LYS A 277 22.35 -0.90 5.03
N GLU A 278 22.77 -0.22 6.09
CA GLU A 278 23.38 -0.84 7.27
C GLU A 278 22.40 -1.78 7.97
N GLU A 279 21.15 -1.35 8.21
CA GLU A 279 20.11 -2.20 8.80
C GLU A 279 19.80 -3.45 7.95
N LEU A 280 19.71 -3.29 6.63
CA LEU A 280 19.48 -4.40 5.70
C LEU A 280 20.66 -5.39 5.69
N LYS A 281 21.88 -4.87 5.76
CA LYS A 281 23.10 -5.69 5.85
C LYS A 281 23.14 -6.50 7.14
N GLU A 282 22.79 -5.90 8.28
CA GLU A 282 22.69 -6.60 9.58
C GLU A 282 21.62 -7.69 9.57
N LYS A 283 20.50 -7.45 8.87
CA LYS A 283 19.41 -8.43 8.67
C LYS A 283 19.74 -9.51 7.63
N GLY A 284 20.89 -9.43 6.97
CA GLY A 284 21.33 -10.40 5.97
C GLY A 284 20.55 -10.34 4.66
N ASP A 285 19.96 -9.19 4.30
CA ASP A 285 19.31 -9.02 3.01
C ASP A 285 20.37 -9.08 1.89
N PRO A 286 20.26 -9.96 0.89
CA PRO A 286 21.25 -10.07 -0.18
C PRO A 286 21.32 -8.86 -1.12
N ASN A 287 20.34 -7.96 -1.11
CA ASN A 287 20.27 -6.77 -1.97
C ASN A 287 20.47 -5.46 -1.19
N TRP A 288 21.09 -5.53 -0.01
CA TRP A 288 21.28 -4.37 0.87
C TRP A 288 21.99 -3.20 0.16
N ASP A 289 22.98 -3.46 -0.69
CA ASP A 289 23.79 -2.44 -1.37
C ASP A 289 23.03 -1.68 -2.48
N ALA A 290 22.07 -2.36 -3.13
CA ALA A 290 21.22 -1.85 -4.19
C ALA A 290 20.06 -0.97 -3.70
N PHE A 291 19.90 -0.79 -2.38
CA PHE A 291 18.83 0.01 -1.81
C PHE A 291 18.90 1.47 -2.26
N GLU A 292 17.77 2.00 -2.72
CA GLU A 292 17.58 3.40 -3.06
C GLU A 292 16.14 3.81 -2.73
N TYR A 293 15.97 5.01 -2.17
CA TYR A 293 14.63 5.57 -2.05
C TYR A 293 14.13 6.03 -3.42
N LYS A 294 12.87 5.68 -3.71
CA LYS A 294 12.18 6.07 -4.94
C LYS A 294 10.80 6.57 -4.60
N LEU A 295 10.41 7.64 -5.28
CA LEU A 295 9.02 8.05 -5.40
C LEU A 295 8.46 7.33 -6.61
N ALA A 296 7.45 6.49 -6.41
CA ALA A 296 6.81 5.70 -7.47
C ALA A 296 5.42 6.24 -7.79
N CYS A 297 5.02 6.17 -9.07
CA CYS A 297 3.63 6.36 -9.45
C CYS A 297 2.81 5.11 -9.08
N THR A 298 1.69 5.31 -8.39
CA THR A 298 0.79 4.21 -7.96
C THR A 298 -0.67 4.41 -8.35
N GLU A 299 -0.91 5.22 -9.39
CA GLU A 299 -2.20 5.34 -10.06
C GLU A 299 -1.96 5.19 -11.56
N ILE A 300 -2.77 4.37 -12.24
CA ILE A 300 -2.52 4.02 -13.64
C ILE A 300 -2.63 5.28 -14.50
N CYS A 301 -1.49 5.74 -15.02
CA CYS A 301 -1.39 6.99 -15.76
C CYS A 301 -1.06 6.81 -17.25
N GLY A 302 -1.03 5.58 -17.77
CA GLY A 302 -0.81 5.27 -19.20
C GLY A 302 0.33 4.28 -19.47
N GLY A 303 0.82 4.24 -20.72
CA GLY A 303 1.70 3.19 -21.23
C GLY A 303 3.06 3.02 -20.54
N SER A 304 3.62 4.07 -19.94
CA SER A 304 4.88 4.00 -19.18
C SER A 304 4.70 4.19 -17.67
N HIS A 305 3.49 3.93 -17.15
CA HIS A 305 3.18 3.99 -15.73
C HIS A 305 4.19 3.22 -14.86
N PHE A 306 4.57 2.00 -15.26
CA PHE A 306 5.50 1.14 -14.52
C PHE A 306 6.93 1.71 -14.41
N ALA A 307 7.32 2.62 -15.30
CA ALA A 307 8.66 3.21 -15.36
C ALA A 307 8.73 4.60 -14.70
N MET A 308 7.60 5.12 -14.21
CA MET A 308 7.50 6.46 -13.66
C MET A 308 7.94 6.50 -12.20
N PHE A 309 9.25 6.61 -11.99
CA PHE A 309 9.85 6.84 -10.67
C PHE A 309 10.75 8.07 -10.67
N LEU A 310 10.97 8.63 -9.47
CA LEU A 310 11.93 9.69 -9.20
C LEU A 310 12.86 9.25 -8.07
N LYS A 311 14.15 9.53 -8.20
CA LYS A 311 15.12 9.25 -7.13
C LYS A 311 14.85 10.17 -5.93
N VAL A 312 14.91 9.59 -4.75
CA VAL A 312 14.75 10.29 -3.47
C VAL A 312 16.03 10.15 -2.67
N SER A 313 16.47 11.23 -2.02
CA SER A 313 17.65 11.22 -1.16
C SER A 313 17.32 11.89 0.16
N VAL A 314 17.48 11.16 1.26
CA VAL A 314 17.36 11.73 2.60
C VAL A 314 18.76 12.11 3.05
N LEU A 315 18.98 13.39 3.28
CA LEU A 315 20.28 13.95 3.68
C LEU A 315 20.24 14.31 5.16
N LYS A 316 21.40 14.28 5.81
CA LYS A 316 21.54 14.86 7.15
C LYS A 316 21.20 16.35 7.07
N GLU A 317 20.61 16.90 8.13
CA GLU A 317 20.09 18.27 8.12
C GLU A 317 21.13 19.32 7.72
N ALA A 318 22.37 19.20 8.21
CA ALA A 318 23.46 20.11 7.86
C ALA A 318 23.80 20.07 6.35
N GLU A 319 23.95 18.86 5.79
CA GLU A 319 24.23 18.64 4.37
C GLU A 319 23.07 19.12 3.49
N PHE A 320 21.84 18.88 3.93
CA PHE A 320 20.64 19.37 3.26
C PHE A 320 20.65 20.90 3.20
N ASN A 321 20.92 21.57 4.32
CA ASN A 321 20.94 23.04 4.38
C ASN A 321 22.07 23.63 3.54
N GLU A 322 23.25 23.00 3.51
CA GLU A 322 24.34 23.42 2.63
C GLU A 322 23.93 23.34 1.16
N TRP A 323 23.40 22.19 0.72
CA TRP A 323 22.89 22.00 -0.62
C TRP A 323 21.78 23.00 -0.96
N TYR A 324 20.75 23.08 -0.11
CA TYR A 324 19.57 23.92 -0.32
C TYR A 324 19.94 25.41 -0.46
N ASN A 325 20.89 25.90 0.34
CA ASN A 325 21.36 27.29 0.25
C ASN A 325 22.30 27.54 -0.93
N SER A 326 22.89 26.51 -1.52
CA SER A 326 23.73 26.61 -2.72
C SER A 326 22.91 26.67 -4.01
N GLU A 327 21.66 26.20 -3.98
CA GLU A 327 20.80 26.18 -5.16
C GLU A 327 20.38 27.60 -5.56
N GLU A 328 20.55 27.89 -6.84
CA GLU A 328 20.13 29.15 -7.42
C GLU A 328 18.68 29.06 -7.92
N ALA A 329 17.89 30.09 -7.58
CA ALA A 329 16.49 30.23 -7.93
C ALA A 329 16.24 30.06 -9.43
N TRP A 330 15.11 29.47 -9.79
CA TRP A 330 14.74 29.27 -11.19
C TRP A 330 14.64 30.59 -11.94
N ALA A 331 14.09 31.64 -11.30
CA ALA A 331 14.00 32.97 -11.88
C ALA A 331 15.37 33.58 -12.20
N ALA A 332 16.37 33.37 -11.33
CA ALA A 332 17.74 33.84 -11.54
C ALA A 332 18.41 33.17 -12.75
N LYS A 333 18.08 31.91 -13.03
CA LYS A 333 18.57 31.16 -14.18
C LYS A 333 17.84 31.50 -15.50
N ASN A 334 16.68 32.14 -15.42
CA ASN A 334 15.76 32.35 -16.55
C ASN A 334 15.30 33.82 -16.66
N VAL A 335 16.19 34.77 -16.37
CA VAL A 335 15.87 36.22 -16.39
C VAL A 335 15.40 36.67 -17.77
N ASP A 336 16.03 36.18 -18.84
CA ASP A 336 15.64 36.55 -20.21
C ASP A 336 14.23 36.04 -20.56
N TYR A 337 13.87 34.84 -20.12
CA TYR A 337 12.51 34.34 -20.25
C TYR A 337 11.51 35.28 -19.54
N LEU A 338 11.82 35.75 -18.33
CA LEU A 338 10.93 36.69 -17.61
C LEU A 338 10.76 38.01 -18.38
N LYS A 339 11.83 38.53 -19.00
CA LYS A 339 11.76 39.73 -19.85
C LYS A 339 10.93 39.48 -21.10
N GLU A 340 11.11 38.34 -21.76
CA GLU A 340 10.33 37.94 -22.95
C GLU A 340 8.84 37.79 -22.66
N GLN A 341 8.49 37.26 -21.49
CA GLN A 341 7.10 37.18 -21.02
C GLN A 341 6.53 38.53 -20.53
N GLY A 342 7.32 39.61 -20.58
CA GLY A 342 6.87 40.95 -20.22
C GLY A 342 6.66 41.18 -18.71
N ILE A 343 7.30 40.36 -17.87
CA ILE A 343 7.22 40.48 -16.41
C ILE A 343 7.88 41.80 -15.97
N LYS A 344 7.07 42.73 -15.42
CA LYS A 344 7.52 44.10 -15.11
C LYS A 344 8.27 44.23 -13.79
N ASN A 345 7.95 43.38 -12.82
CA ASN A 345 8.42 43.52 -11.43
C ASN A 345 9.53 42.49 -11.10
N ILE A 346 10.49 42.31 -12.00
CA ILE A 346 11.63 41.41 -11.75
C ILE A 346 12.52 42.06 -10.66
N PRO A 347 12.77 41.37 -9.52
CA PRO A 347 13.64 41.89 -8.47
C PRO A 347 15.00 42.34 -9.00
N SER A 348 15.50 43.50 -8.52
CA SER A 348 16.74 44.11 -9.01
C SER A 348 17.99 43.25 -8.79
N ASN A 349 17.98 42.40 -7.75
CA ASN A 349 19.02 41.42 -7.48
C ASN A 349 19.04 40.26 -8.49
N LEU A 350 17.96 40.07 -9.25
CA LEU A 350 17.87 39.10 -10.34
C LEU A 350 18.16 39.75 -11.70
N ALA A 351 17.76 41.00 -11.89
CA ALA A 351 17.91 41.72 -13.17
C ALA A 351 19.35 42.14 -13.52
N SER A 352 20.29 42.03 -12.57
CA SER A 352 21.69 42.48 -12.70
C SER A 352 22.70 41.35 -12.96
N LYS A 353 22.23 40.10 -13.01
CA LYS A 353 22.95 38.93 -13.54
C LYS A 353 22.52 38.70 -14.98
#